data_AF-A0A0B6Y1R5-F1
#
_entry.id   AF-A0A0B6Y1R5-F1
#
_cell.length_a   1.000
_cell.length_b   1.000
_cell.length_c   1.000
_cell.angle_alpha   90.00
_cell.angle_beta   90.00
_cell.angle_gamma   90.00
#
_symmetry.space_group_name_H-M   'P 1'
#
loop_
_entity.id
_entity.type
_entity.pdbx_description
1 polymer ?
#
loop_
_entity_poly.entity_id
_entity_poly.type
_entity_poly.pdbx_seq_one_letter_code
_entity_poly.pdbx_strand_id
1 'polypeptide(L)'
;DFYKGKACEEANKLHEVTVKLLELFNNMKETVESVVVISLNTLVGLFSGPAKVIEKRFDKLLDYNYQLGKTESDKELQAAKNDYQAMNAQLLDELPKFYNLAFNILKHCIAAFVLARRDFMELSLRESCALLELPSMASKASLMETFKTRHIT
;
A
#
# COMPACT_ATOMS: atom_id res chain seq x y z
N ASP A 1 -2.73 42.91 -32.49
CA ASP A 1 -2.65 41.54 -31.98
C ASP A 1 -3.97 40.80 -32.17
N PHE A 2 -4.10 40.08 -33.27
CA PHE A 2 -5.30 39.31 -33.64
C PHE A 2 -5.74 38.27 -32.58
N TYR A 3 -4.82 37.91 -31.69
CA TYR A 3 -4.99 36.93 -30.61
C TYR A 3 -5.06 37.53 -29.20
N LYS A 4 -4.97 38.86 -29.03
CA LYS A 4 -5.06 39.45 -27.69
C LYS A 4 -6.48 39.26 -27.13
N GLY A 5 -6.59 38.54 -26.02
CA GLY A 5 -7.82 38.43 -25.21
C GLY A 5 -8.80 37.31 -25.60
N LYS A 6 -8.50 36.47 -26.60
CA LYS A 6 -9.31 35.28 -26.88
C LYS A 6 -8.72 34.06 -26.16
N ALA A 7 -9.41 33.58 -25.13
CA ALA A 7 -9.04 32.33 -24.47
C ALA A 7 -9.19 31.15 -25.45
N CYS A 8 -8.20 30.26 -25.48
CA CYS A 8 -8.28 29.03 -26.25
C CYS A 8 -9.13 28.03 -25.47
N GLU A 9 -10.34 27.74 -25.94
CA GLU A 9 -11.28 26.82 -25.29
C GLU A 9 -10.67 25.42 -25.11
N GLU A 10 -9.90 24.94 -26.09
CA GLU A 10 -9.20 23.66 -25.99
C GLU A 10 -8.11 23.67 -24.90
N ALA A 11 -7.37 24.77 -24.77
CA ALA A 11 -6.35 24.91 -23.71
C ALA A 11 -7.01 24.96 -22.33
N ASN A 12 -8.15 25.64 -22.19
CA ASN A 12 -8.93 25.66 -20.96
C ASN A 12 -9.44 24.26 -20.61
N LYS A 13 -9.94 23.50 -21.60
CA LYS A 13 -10.42 22.14 -21.38
C LYS A 13 -9.31 21.18 -20.97
N LEU A 14 -8.15 21.27 -21.63
CA LEU A 14 -6.95 20.52 -21.26
C LEU A 14 -6.51 20.84 -19.83
N HIS A 15 -6.52 22.12 -19.45
CA HIS A 15 -6.19 22.54 -18.09
C HIS A 15 -7.17 21.96 -17.07
N GLU A 16 -8.48 22.04 -17.33
CA GLU A 16 -9.53 21.47 -16.46
C GLU A 16 -9.32 19.96 -16.23
N VAL A 17 -9.09 19.20 -17.30
CA VAL A 17 -8.83 17.75 -17.20
C VAL A 17 -7.53 17.47 -16.45
N THR A 18 -6.47 18.25 -16.70
CA THR A 18 -5.18 18.09 -16.01
C THR A 18 -5.33 18.32 -14.50
N VAL A 19 -6.06 19.35 -14.09
CA VAL A 19 -6.34 19.63 -12.67
C VAL A 19 -7.09 18.45 -12.03
N LYS A 20 -8.13 17.94 -12.68
CA LYS A 20 -8.89 16.78 -12.19
C LYS A 20 -8.02 15.52 -12.08
N LEU A 21 -7.15 15.26 -13.04
CA LEU A 21 -6.22 14.12 -13.01
C LEU A 21 -5.26 14.22 -11.81
N LEU A 22 -4.77 15.42 -11.50
CA LEU A 22 -3.92 15.66 -10.33
C LEU A 22 -4.69 15.41 -9.03
N GLU A 23 -5.94 15.87 -8.93
CA GLU A 23 -6.80 15.62 -7.77
C GLU A 23 -7.05 14.12 -7.57
N LEU A 24 -7.42 13.39 -8.64
CA LEU A 24 -7.62 11.94 -8.60
C LEU A 24 -6.36 11.19 -8.16
N PHE A 25 -5.19 11.61 -8.64
CA PHE A 25 -3.92 11.02 -8.24
C PHE A 25 -3.63 11.26 -6.76
N ASN A 26 -3.85 12.48 -6.26
CA ASN A 26 -3.66 12.82 -4.86
C ASN A 26 -4.60 12.00 -3.96
N ASN A 27 -5.87 11.88 -4.32
CA ASN A 27 -6.85 11.07 -3.57
C ASN A 27 -6.42 9.59 -3.50
N MET A 28 -5.98 9.01 -4.62
CA MET A 28 -5.45 7.65 -4.66
C MET A 28 -4.21 7.52 -3.77
N LYS A 29 -3.27 8.48 -3.85
CA LYS A 29 -2.05 8.49 -3.05
C LYS A 29 -2.36 8.55 -1.55
N GLU A 30 -3.25 9.44 -1.12
CA GLU A 30 -3.67 9.56 0.28
C GLU A 30 -4.35 8.29 0.79
N THR A 31 -5.18 7.65 -0.04
CA THR A 31 -5.81 6.37 0.29
C THR A 31 -4.76 5.27 0.47
N VAL A 32 -3.80 5.17 -0.43
CA VAL A 32 -2.70 4.19 -0.34
C VAL A 32 -1.84 4.46 0.90
N GLU A 33 -1.49 5.71 1.16
CA GLU A 33 -0.68 6.08 2.33
C GLU A 33 -1.40 5.68 3.63
N SER A 34 -2.66 6.09 3.78
CA SER A 34 -3.41 5.89 5.02
C SER A 34 -3.81 4.44 5.27
N VAL A 35 -4.22 3.70 4.23
CA VAL A 35 -4.78 2.35 4.39
C VAL A 35 -3.73 1.26 4.21
N VAL A 36 -2.73 1.48 3.33
CA VAL A 36 -1.73 0.46 3.00
C VAL A 36 -0.43 0.72 3.75
N VAL A 37 0.17 1.91 3.59
CA VAL A 37 1.51 2.18 4.13
C VAL A 37 1.49 2.17 5.66
N ILE A 38 0.55 2.88 6.29
CA ILE A 38 0.42 2.88 7.75
C ILE A 38 0.16 1.47 8.28
N SER A 39 -0.80 0.74 7.71
CA SER A 39 -1.14 -0.63 8.15
C SER A 39 0.04 -1.60 8.05
N LEU A 40 0.82 -1.54 6.97
CA LEU A 40 2.01 -2.38 6.82
C LEU A 40 3.11 -2.00 7.82
N ASN A 41 3.33 -0.70 8.06
CA ASN A 41 4.29 -0.24 9.08
C ASN A 41 3.86 -0.69 10.48
N THR A 42 2.56 -0.59 10.81
CA THR A 42 2.01 -1.12 12.07
C THR A 42 2.27 -2.62 12.17
N LEU A 43 1.97 -3.38 11.11
CA LEU A 43 2.19 -4.82 11.09
C LEU A 43 3.66 -5.18 11.34
N VAL A 44 4.61 -4.49 10.68
CA VAL A 44 6.05 -4.67 10.91
C VAL A 44 6.41 -4.45 12.38
N GLY A 45 5.87 -3.40 13.01
CA GLY A 45 6.08 -3.13 14.44
C GLY A 45 5.59 -4.25 15.36
N LEU A 46 4.48 -4.90 15.00
CA LEU A 46 3.88 -5.98 15.80
C LEU A 46 4.73 -7.26 15.83
N PHE A 47 5.62 -7.50 14.86
CA PHE A 47 6.51 -8.68 14.85
C PHE A 47 7.52 -8.68 16.01
N SER A 48 7.84 -7.51 16.57
CA SER A 48 8.85 -7.39 17.62
C SER A 48 8.49 -8.15 18.90
N GLY A 49 7.20 -8.24 19.24
CA GLY A 49 6.70 -8.97 20.40
C GLY A 49 6.91 -10.48 20.25
N PRO A 50 6.27 -11.12 19.25
CA PRO A 50 6.44 -12.55 18.98
C PRO A 50 7.90 -12.97 18.81
N ALA A 51 8.73 -12.17 18.11
CA ALA A 51 10.15 -12.47 17.94
C ALA A 51 10.89 -12.60 19.29
N LYS A 52 10.67 -11.67 20.21
CA LYS A 52 11.26 -11.71 21.56
C LYS A 52 10.78 -12.90 22.38
N VAL A 53 9.51 -13.29 22.26
CA VAL A 53 8.99 -14.45 22.99
C VAL A 53 9.56 -15.75 22.44
N ILE A 54 9.72 -15.85 21.10
CA ILE A 54 10.38 -16.98 20.44
C ILE A 54 11.84 -17.10 20.90
N GLU A 55 12.60 -16.01 20.94
CA GLU A 55 13.97 -15.99 21.46
C GLU A 55 14.01 -16.46 22.91
N LYS A 56 13.18 -15.89 23.79
CA LYS A 56 13.13 -16.31 25.20
C LYS A 56 12.76 -17.77 25.37
N ARG A 57 11.86 -18.32 24.55
CA ARG A 57 11.54 -19.77 24.56
C ARG A 57 12.78 -20.60 24.21
N PHE A 58 13.57 -20.14 23.25
CA PHE A 58 14.82 -20.81 22.89
C PHE A 58 15.82 -20.78 24.04
N ASP A 59 15.98 -19.63 24.71
CA ASP A 59 16.82 -19.53 25.90
C ASP A 59 16.37 -20.49 27.01
N LYS A 60 15.05 -20.56 27.28
CA LYS A 60 14.49 -21.49 28.27
C LYS A 60 14.66 -22.97 27.91
N LEU A 61 14.67 -23.29 26.61
CA LEU A 61 14.98 -24.64 26.15
C LEU A 61 16.45 -24.99 26.43
N LEU A 62 17.37 -24.04 26.25
CA LEU A 62 18.78 -24.23 26.57
C LEU A 62 18.98 -24.43 28.08
N ASP A 63 18.32 -23.63 28.93
CA ASP A 63 18.35 -23.77 30.39
C ASP A 63 17.87 -25.17 30.82
N TYR A 64 16.77 -25.65 30.25
CA TYR A 64 16.24 -26.98 30.52
C TYR A 64 17.21 -28.09 30.10
N ASN A 65 17.76 -28.02 28.88
CA ASN A 65 18.73 -29.02 28.40
C ASN A 65 20.01 -29.03 29.25
N TYR A 66 20.47 -27.87 29.69
CA TYR A 66 21.62 -27.76 30.58
C TYR A 66 21.37 -28.45 31.93
N GLN A 67 20.18 -28.26 32.51
CA GLN A 67 19.81 -28.92 33.76
C GLN A 67 19.58 -30.44 33.59
N LEU A 68 19.07 -30.87 32.44
CA LEU A 68 18.89 -32.29 32.13
C LEU A 68 20.22 -33.06 32.10
N GLY A 69 21.31 -32.38 31.75
CA GLY A 69 22.67 -32.93 31.77
C GLY A 69 23.32 -32.98 33.17
N LYS A 70 22.69 -32.42 34.20
CA LYS A 70 23.16 -32.46 35.60
C LYS A 70 22.44 -33.56 36.38
N THR A 71 23.18 -34.35 37.14
CA THR A 71 22.67 -35.49 37.91
C THR A 71 22.08 -35.15 39.29
N GLU A 72 22.11 -33.88 39.73
CA GLU A 72 22.10 -33.58 41.17
C GLU A 72 20.87 -32.83 41.73
N SER A 73 19.95 -32.28 40.92
CA SER A 73 18.79 -31.53 41.46
C SER A 73 17.50 -31.68 40.62
N ASP A 74 16.61 -32.57 41.06
CA ASP A 74 15.30 -32.82 40.44
C ASP A 74 14.37 -31.60 40.50
N LYS A 75 14.53 -30.75 41.53
CA LYS A 75 13.75 -29.51 41.68
C LYS A 75 14.11 -28.45 40.65
N GLU A 76 15.41 -28.25 40.41
CA GLU A 76 15.87 -27.27 39.42
C GLU A 76 15.53 -27.70 37.99
N LEU A 77 15.65 -29.00 37.71
CA LEU A 77 15.23 -29.58 36.45
C LEU A 77 13.73 -29.35 36.20
N GLN A 78 12.90 -29.64 37.19
CA GLN A 78 11.45 -29.45 37.07
C GLN A 78 11.06 -27.97 36.91
N ALA A 79 11.75 -27.05 37.59
CA ALA A 79 11.53 -25.62 37.43
C ALA A 79 11.88 -25.15 36.01
N ALA A 80 13.06 -25.51 35.48
CA ALA A 80 13.48 -25.16 34.13
C ALA A 80 12.53 -25.75 33.06
N LYS A 81 12.05 -26.99 33.29
CA LYS A 81 11.05 -27.63 32.43
C LYS A 81 9.73 -26.87 32.42
N ASN A 82 9.23 -26.46 33.58
CA ASN A 82 7.98 -25.72 33.70
C ASN A 82 8.05 -24.36 32.99
N ASP A 83 9.14 -23.62 33.18
CA ASP A 83 9.40 -22.34 32.49
C ASP A 83 9.35 -22.50 30.96
N TYR A 84 10.09 -23.48 30.43
CA TYR A 84 10.10 -23.78 29.00
C TYR A 84 8.70 -24.17 28.49
N GLN A 85 8.01 -25.08 29.19
CA GLN A 85 6.69 -25.55 28.79
C GLN A 85 5.65 -24.43 28.80
N ALA A 86 5.71 -23.53 29.78
CA ALA A 86 4.83 -22.36 29.85
C ALA A 86 5.02 -21.44 28.64
N MET A 87 6.26 -21.06 28.31
CA MET A 87 6.53 -20.23 27.13
C MET A 87 6.18 -20.93 25.81
N ASN A 88 6.45 -22.22 25.71
CA ASN A 88 6.10 -23.01 24.54
C ASN A 88 4.59 -23.08 24.34
N ALA A 89 3.82 -23.29 25.41
CA ALA A 89 2.36 -23.29 25.36
C ALA A 89 1.79 -21.92 24.96
N GLN A 90 2.35 -20.83 25.52
CA GLN A 90 1.99 -19.46 25.13
C GLN A 90 2.19 -19.23 23.63
N LEU A 91 3.36 -19.61 23.09
CA LEU A 91 3.65 -19.45 21.66
C LEU A 91 2.75 -20.28 20.75
N LEU A 92 2.40 -21.51 21.16
CA LEU A 92 1.46 -22.35 20.41
C LEU A 92 0.06 -21.73 20.32
N ASP A 93 -0.35 -20.95 21.32
CA ASP A 93 -1.62 -20.23 21.32
C ASP A 93 -1.56 -18.88 20.57
N GLU A 94 -0.49 -18.11 20.77
CA GLU A 94 -0.38 -16.74 20.25
C GLU A 94 0.06 -16.66 18.79
N LEU A 95 0.98 -17.53 18.34
CA LEU A 95 1.52 -17.44 16.97
C LEU A 95 0.46 -17.65 15.88
N PRO A 96 -0.47 -18.61 15.98
CA PRO A 96 -1.54 -18.75 15.00
C PRO A 96 -2.46 -17.53 14.96
N LYS A 97 -2.75 -16.91 16.11
CA LYS A 97 -3.57 -15.69 16.18
C LYS A 97 -2.87 -14.52 15.49
N PHE A 98 -1.58 -14.36 15.77
CA PHE A 98 -0.74 -13.34 15.13
C PHE A 98 -0.65 -13.56 13.61
N TYR A 99 -0.43 -14.80 13.16
CA TYR A 99 -0.39 -15.14 11.73
C TYR A 99 -1.69 -14.77 11.02
N ASN A 100 -2.84 -15.15 11.60
CA ASN A 100 -4.14 -14.82 11.02
C ASN A 100 -4.37 -13.31 10.95
N LEU A 101 -3.99 -12.56 11.98
CA LEU A 101 -4.05 -11.09 11.98
C LEU A 101 -3.18 -10.51 10.87
N ALA A 102 -1.92 -10.93 10.78
CA ALA A 102 -0.97 -10.47 9.77
C ALA A 102 -1.46 -10.75 8.35
N PHE A 103 -1.98 -11.97 8.11
CA PHE A 103 -2.55 -12.36 6.84
C PHE A 103 -3.76 -11.51 6.46
N ASN A 104 -4.66 -11.24 7.40
CA ASN A 104 -5.84 -10.41 7.15
C ASN A 104 -5.47 -8.95 6.85
N ILE A 105 -4.49 -8.39 7.58
CA ILE A 105 -3.97 -7.04 7.28
C ILE A 105 -3.38 -7.00 5.87
N LEU A 106 -2.52 -7.96 5.52
CA LEU A 106 -1.90 -8.01 4.20
C LEU A 106 -2.94 -8.13 3.08
N LYS A 107 -3.92 -9.02 3.26
CA LYS A 107 -5.03 -9.18 2.32
C LYS A 107 -5.83 -7.89 2.14
N HIS A 108 -6.13 -7.19 3.24
CA HIS A 108 -6.84 -5.91 3.21
C HIS A 108 -6.02 -4.84 2.49
N CYS A 109 -4.72 -4.73 2.78
CA CYS A 109 -3.81 -3.82 2.10
C CYS A 109 -3.76 -4.04 0.59
N ILE A 110 -3.65 -5.30 0.15
CA ILE A 110 -3.64 -5.65 -1.28
C ILE A 110 -4.97 -5.25 -1.93
N ALA A 111 -6.10 -5.58 -1.30
CA ALA A 111 -7.42 -5.22 -1.80
C ALA A 111 -7.59 -3.70 -1.90
N ALA A 112 -7.25 -2.95 -0.85
CA ALA A 112 -7.33 -1.50 -0.83
C ALA A 112 -6.46 -0.86 -1.91
N PHE A 113 -5.23 -1.34 -2.09
CA PHE A 113 -4.35 -0.87 -3.16
C PHE A 113 -4.94 -1.10 -4.55
N VAL A 114 -5.42 -2.33 -4.83
CA VAL A 114 -6.01 -2.67 -6.13
C VAL A 114 -7.25 -1.82 -6.41
N LEU A 115 -8.12 -1.63 -5.41
CA LEU A 115 -9.31 -0.79 -5.54
C LEU A 115 -8.94 0.67 -5.82
N ALA A 116 -8.02 1.26 -5.04
CA ALA A 116 -7.57 2.64 -5.23
C ALA A 116 -6.96 2.84 -6.63
N ARG A 117 -6.15 1.88 -7.11
CA ARG A 117 -5.56 1.92 -8.46
C ARG A 117 -6.62 1.80 -9.55
N ARG A 118 -7.57 0.87 -9.41
CA ARG A 118 -8.67 0.70 -10.36
C ARG A 118 -9.49 1.98 -10.47
N ASP A 119 -9.93 2.53 -9.33
CA ASP A 119 -10.79 3.71 -9.30
C ASP A 119 -10.06 4.92 -9.89
N PHE A 120 -8.77 5.09 -9.58
CA PHE A 120 -7.94 6.11 -10.22
C PHE A 120 -7.89 5.94 -11.74
N MET A 121 -7.63 4.73 -12.24
CA MET A 121 -7.54 4.47 -13.68
C MET A 121 -8.87 4.70 -14.39
N GLU A 122 -9.98 4.22 -13.83
CA GLU A 122 -11.33 4.37 -14.39
C GLU A 122 -11.73 5.84 -14.48
N LEU A 123 -11.57 6.59 -13.38
CA LEU A 123 -11.91 8.01 -13.35
C LEU A 123 -10.98 8.82 -14.25
N SER A 124 -9.67 8.53 -14.24
CA SER A 124 -8.70 9.23 -15.08
C SER A 124 -8.95 9.02 -16.57
N LEU A 125 -9.31 7.79 -16.96
CA LEU A 125 -9.68 7.48 -18.35
C LEU A 125 -10.92 8.28 -18.75
N ARG A 126 -11.95 8.30 -17.90
CA ARG A 126 -13.19 9.04 -18.17
C ARG A 126 -12.93 10.53 -18.38
N GLU A 127 -12.16 11.17 -17.52
CA GLU A 127 -11.82 12.59 -17.68
C GLU A 127 -10.95 12.83 -18.93
N SER A 128 -10.05 11.89 -19.25
CA SER A 128 -9.18 11.97 -20.43
C SER A 128 -9.94 11.77 -21.74
N CYS A 129 -11.00 10.94 -21.77
CA CYS A 129 -11.87 10.76 -22.94
C CYS A 129 -12.55 12.07 -23.35
N ALA A 130 -12.82 12.99 -22.42
CA ALA A 130 -13.36 14.31 -22.75
C ALA A 130 -12.41 15.14 -23.64
N LEU A 131 -11.11 14.83 -23.66
CA LEU A 131 -10.14 15.48 -24.54
C LEU A 131 -10.20 14.94 -25.98
N LEU A 132 -10.71 13.72 -26.18
CA LEU A 132 -10.85 13.13 -27.51
C LEU A 132 -11.95 13.81 -28.34
N GLU A 133 -12.89 14.50 -27.67
CA GLU A 133 -13.94 15.29 -28.31
C GLU A 133 -13.44 16.66 -28.81
N LEU A 134 -12.18 17.02 -28.53
CA LEU A 134 -11.61 18.30 -28.95
C LEU A 134 -11.42 18.34 -30.49
N PRO A 135 -11.77 19.47 -31.14
CA PRO A 135 -11.62 19.63 -32.59
C PRO A 135 -10.19 19.37 -33.09
N SER A 136 -9.17 19.77 -32.33
CA SER A 136 -7.77 19.48 -32.66
C SER A 136 -7.39 17.99 -32.65
N MET A 137 -8.14 17.14 -31.92
CA MET A 137 -7.95 15.69 -31.89
C MET A 137 -8.76 14.97 -32.99
N ALA A 138 -9.85 15.57 -33.46
CA ALA A 138 -10.69 15.02 -34.53
C ALA A 138 -10.16 15.32 -35.95
N SER A 139 -9.29 16.33 -36.11
CA SER A 139 -8.75 16.75 -37.41
C SER A 139 -7.72 15.75 -37.97
N LYS A 140 -7.98 15.21 -39.17
CA LYS A 140 -6.96 14.47 -39.96
C LYS A 140 -5.92 15.40 -40.62
N ALA A 141 -6.23 16.69 -40.76
CA ALA A 141 -5.31 17.68 -41.29
C ALA A 141 -4.37 18.14 -40.16
N SER A 142 -3.08 18.28 -40.46
CA SER A 142 -2.14 18.78 -39.46
C SER A 142 -2.58 20.16 -38.97
N LEU A 143 -2.35 20.47 -37.70
CA LEU A 143 -2.65 21.78 -37.10
C LEU A 143 -2.10 22.96 -37.94
N MET A 144 -1.00 22.69 -38.67
CA MET A 144 -0.36 23.61 -39.62
C MET A 144 -1.19 23.86 -40.89
N GLU A 145 -1.90 22.86 -41.41
CA GLU A 145 -2.77 23.04 -42.58
C GLU A 145 -3.98 23.89 -42.23
N THR A 146 -4.64 23.61 -41.11
CA THR A 146 -5.80 24.38 -40.63
C THR A 146 -5.44 25.82 -40.32
N PHE A 147 -4.23 26.05 -39.78
CA PHE A 147 -3.69 27.39 -39.55
C PHE A 147 -3.45 28.13 -40.88
N LYS A 148 -2.82 27.47 -41.87
CA LYS A 148 -2.58 28.07 -43.19
C LYS A 148 -3.87 28.45 -43.89
N THR A 149 -4.95 27.66 -43.79
CA THR A 149 -6.23 27.99 -44.43
C THR A 149 -6.90 29.22 -43.84
N ARG A 150 -6.78 29.44 -42.52
CA ARG A 150 -7.48 30.54 -41.82
C ARG A 150 -6.74 31.88 -41.86
N HIS A 151 -5.45 31.89 -42.20
CA HIS A 151 -4.59 33.08 -42.07
C HIS A 151 -3.88 33.52 -43.35
N ILE A 152 -4.12 32.85 -44.49
CA ILE A 152 -3.49 33.18 -45.78
C ILE A 152 -4.51 33.75 -46.81
N THR A 153 -5.77 34.00 -46.42
CA THR A 153 -6.73 34.78 -47.25
C THR A 153 -6.95 36.14 -46.62
#